data_AF-A0A9P7KH97-F1
#
_entry.id   AF-A0A9P7KH97-F1
#
_cell.length_a   1.000
_cell.length_b   1.000
_cell.length_c   1.000
_cell.angle_alpha   90.00
_cell.angle_beta   90.00
_cell.angle_gamma   90.00
#
_symmetry.space_group_name_H-M   'P 1'
#
loop_
_entity.id
_entity.type
_entity.pdbx_description
1 polymer ?
#
loop_
_entity_poly.entity_id
_entity_poly.type
_entity_poly.pdbx_seq_one_letter_code
_entity_poly.pdbx_strand_id
1 'polypeptide(L)'
;MDDPAITALASKVRTRSNLHTCKSWGVPVSRQRTAVDGVFPQYARDPAQILLRWSLQKGFVPLPKSATPARIHSNTHLYDFVLTEEDMAALDALDRGKDGAISWNPVDAD
;
A
#
# COMPACT_ATOMS: atom_id res chain seq x y z
N MET A 1 -7.70 -37.18 -33.02
CA MET A 1 -6.85 -36.87 -34.19
C MET A 1 -6.28 -35.49 -33.90
N ASP A 2 -5.28 -35.53 -33.05
CA ASP A 2 -4.85 -34.45 -32.19
C ASP A 2 -3.61 -33.85 -32.83
N ASP A 3 -3.76 -32.66 -33.39
CA ASP A 3 -2.69 -31.93 -34.06
C ASP A 3 -1.62 -31.54 -33.02
N PRO A 4 -0.38 -32.07 -33.14
CA PRO A 4 0.68 -31.83 -32.15
C PRO A 4 1.18 -30.37 -32.13
N ALA A 5 0.73 -29.50 -33.03
CA ALA A 5 1.08 -28.07 -33.03
C ALA A 5 0.29 -27.24 -31.99
N ILE A 6 -0.90 -27.71 -31.55
CA ILE A 6 -1.75 -26.99 -30.59
C ILE A 6 -1.27 -27.21 -29.13
N THR A 7 -0.60 -28.34 -28.85
CA THR A 7 -0.16 -28.71 -27.49
C THR A 7 1.12 -27.99 -27.02
N ALA A 8 1.85 -27.33 -27.94
CA ALA A 8 3.07 -26.59 -27.61
C ALA A 8 2.84 -25.14 -27.10
N LEU A 9 1.59 -24.67 -27.02
CA LEU A 9 1.26 -23.32 -26.55
C LEU A 9 0.87 -23.22 -25.06
N ALA A 10 0.78 -24.36 -24.35
CA ALA A 10 0.24 -24.43 -22.99
C ALA A 10 1.30 -24.48 -21.85
N SER A 11 2.59 -24.29 -22.13
CA SER A 11 3.65 -24.30 -21.09
C SER A 11 4.21 -22.93 -20.69
N LYS A 12 3.65 -21.82 -21.20
CA LYS A 12 4.08 -20.46 -20.82
C LYS A 12 3.07 -19.73 -19.94
N VAL A 13 2.52 -20.43 -18.96
CA VAL A 13 1.79 -19.81 -17.84
C VAL A 13 2.73 -19.75 -16.64
N ARG A 14 3.55 -18.69 -16.54
CA ARG A 14 4.10 -18.29 -15.24
C ARG A 14 4.52 -16.82 -15.20
N THR A 15 3.89 -16.11 -14.26
CA THR A 15 4.20 -14.79 -13.69
C THR A 15 4.20 -13.60 -14.67
N ARG A 16 3.01 -13.09 -14.99
CA ARG A 16 2.87 -11.63 -15.15
C ARG A 16 3.11 -11.00 -13.77
N SER A 17 4.36 -10.63 -13.50
CA SER A 17 4.67 -9.67 -12.44
C SER A 17 3.81 -8.43 -12.69
N ASN A 18 2.92 -8.12 -11.75
CA ASN A 18 1.98 -7.01 -11.83
C ASN A 18 2.69 -5.67 -11.53
N LEU A 19 3.85 -5.44 -12.16
CA LEU A 19 4.50 -4.13 -12.19
C LEU A 19 3.84 -3.30 -13.30
N HIS A 20 2.84 -2.52 -12.93
CA HIS A 20 2.37 -1.44 -13.80
C HIS A 20 3.43 -0.33 -13.75
N THR A 21 4.40 -0.39 -14.66
CA THR A 21 5.39 0.68 -14.82
C THR A 21 4.70 1.92 -15.40
N CYS A 22 4.60 2.99 -14.60
CA CYS A 22 4.37 4.33 -15.14
C CYS A 22 5.67 4.75 -15.83
N LYS A 23 5.70 4.73 -17.17
CA LYS A 23 6.89 4.95 -18.01
C LYS A 23 7.55 6.34 -17.88
N SER A 24 7.02 7.23 -17.06
CA SER A 24 7.46 8.63 -16.98
C SER A 24 8.56 8.89 -15.93
N TRP A 25 8.80 7.98 -14.97
CA TRP A 25 9.70 8.30 -13.85
C TRP A 25 10.67 7.18 -13.43
N GLY A 26 10.73 6.04 -14.12
CA GLY A 26 11.73 4.99 -13.85
C GLY A 26 11.70 4.34 -12.44
N VAL A 27 10.83 4.82 -11.54
CA VAL A 27 10.75 4.33 -10.16
C VAL A 27 9.89 3.05 -10.11
N PRO A 28 10.39 1.95 -9.54
CA PRO A 28 9.58 0.76 -9.33
C PRO A 28 8.46 1.08 -8.32
N VAL A 29 7.21 1.13 -8.78
CA VAL A 29 6.04 1.16 -7.91
C VAL A 29 5.83 -0.24 -7.35
N SER A 30 6.50 -0.55 -6.24
CA SER A 30 6.20 -1.74 -5.47
C SER A 30 4.85 -1.55 -4.78
N ARG A 31 3.97 -2.56 -4.84
CA ARG A 31 2.82 -2.63 -3.94
C ARG A 31 3.40 -2.75 -2.53
N GLN A 32 3.49 -1.64 -1.80
CA GLN A 32 4.04 -1.62 -0.45
C GLN A 32 3.24 -2.60 0.40
N ARG A 33 3.89 -3.68 0.82
CA ARG A 33 3.38 -4.58 1.84
C ARG A 33 3.53 -3.81 3.14
N THR A 34 2.44 -3.30 3.65
CA THR A 34 2.47 -2.37 4.78
C THR A 34 2.85 -3.16 6.03
N ALA A 35 3.80 -2.65 6.82
CA ALA A 35 4.23 -3.30 8.07
C ALA A 35 3.07 -3.50 9.08
N VAL A 36 1.95 -2.82 8.85
CA VAL A 36 0.70 -2.91 9.60
C VAL A 36 -0.19 -4.09 9.20
N ASP A 37 0.17 -4.88 8.18
CA ASP A 37 -0.57 -6.09 7.78
C ASP A 37 -0.55 -7.12 8.92
N GLY A 38 -1.62 -7.17 9.72
CA GLY A 38 -1.78 -8.11 10.83
C GLY A 38 -1.36 -7.59 12.21
N VAL A 39 -0.95 -6.32 12.33
CA VAL A 39 -0.55 -5.72 13.63
C VAL A 39 -1.76 -5.39 14.51
N PHE A 40 -2.89 -5.05 13.90
CA PHE A 40 -4.10 -4.66 14.64
C PHE A 40 -5.32 -5.52 14.29
N PRO A 41 -5.33 -6.82 14.65
CA PRO A 41 -6.48 -7.69 14.42
C PRO A 41 -7.75 -7.20 15.12
N GLN A 42 -7.62 -6.41 16.21
CA GLN A 42 -8.73 -5.90 17.00
C GLN A 42 -9.70 -4.99 16.23
N TYR A 43 -9.23 -4.26 15.23
CA TYR A 43 -10.09 -3.33 14.49
C TYR A 43 -10.81 -3.96 13.29
N ALA A 44 -10.38 -5.16 12.86
CA ALA A 44 -10.94 -5.84 11.68
C ALA A 44 -11.12 -4.90 10.45
N ARG A 45 -10.16 -3.99 10.25
CA ARG A 45 -10.15 -2.97 9.18
C ARG A 45 -9.01 -3.20 8.20
N ASP A 46 -9.13 -2.60 7.01
CA ASP A 46 -8.05 -2.60 6.04
C ASP A 46 -6.85 -1.81 6.60
N PRO A 47 -5.61 -2.29 6.40
CA PRO A 47 -4.41 -1.59 6.86
C PRO A 47 -4.33 -0.13 6.39
N ALA A 48 -4.84 0.19 5.19
CA ALA A 48 -4.89 1.57 4.70
C ALA A 48 -5.85 2.44 5.53
N GLN A 49 -6.97 1.89 6.01
CA GLN A 49 -7.90 2.64 6.88
C GLN A 49 -7.26 2.98 8.22
N ILE A 50 -6.48 2.05 8.79
CA ILE A 50 -5.75 2.27 10.05
C ILE A 50 -4.74 3.41 9.89
N LEU A 51 -3.94 3.41 8.82
CA LEU A 51 -2.95 4.45 8.55
C LEU A 51 -3.59 5.82 8.28
N LEU A 52 -4.74 5.85 7.59
CA LEU A 52 -5.50 7.08 7.39
C LEU A 52 -6.05 7.61 8.73
N ARG A 53 -6.56 6.72 9.59
CA ARG A 53 -7.08 7.10 10.91
C ARG A 53 -5.98 7.64 11.82
N TRP A 54 -4.81 6.98 11.84
CA TRP A 54 -3.63 7.47 12.56
C TRP A 54 -3.24 8.87 12.10
N SER A 55 -3.17 9.11 10.79
CA SER A 55 -2.85 10.43 10.22
C SER A 55 -3.83 11.51 10.69
N LEU A 56 -5.13 11.20 10.69
CA LEU A 56 -6.17 12.12 11.16
C LEU A 56 -6.07 12.41 12.66
N GLN A 57 -5.78 11.40 13.50
CA GLN A 57 -5.61 11.60 14.95
C GLN A 57 -4.35 12.41 15.30
N LYS A 58 -3.31 12.34 14.46
CA LYS A 58 -2.12 13.22 14.57
C LYS A 58 -2.39 14.67 14.13
N GLY A 59 -3.54 14.95 13.52
CA GLY A 59 -3.88 16.28 12.99
C GLY A 59 -3.39 16.51 11.56
N PHE A 60 -2.96 15.47 10.84
CA PHE A 60 -2.62 15.58 9.43
C PHE A 60 -3.85 15.45 8.54
N VAL A 61 -3.77 16.00 7.33
CA VAL A 61 -4.81 15.88 6.29
C VAL A 61 -4.35 14.91 5.20
N PRO A 62 -4.63 13.60 5.32
CA PRO A 62 -4.21 12.63 4.33
C PRO A 62 -5.06 12.74 3.06
N LEU A 63 -4.39 12.77 1.89
CA LEU A 63 -5.04 12.76 0.57
C LEU A 63 -4.70 11.45 -0.17
N PRO A 64 -5.38 10.33 0.14
CA PRO A 64 -5.07 9.05 -0.48
C PRO A 64 -5.47 9.03 -1.95
N LYS A 65 -4.50 8.76 -2.83
CA LYS A 65 -4.77 8.50 -4.25
C LYS A 65 -5.51 7.17 -4.40
N SER A 66 -6.66 7.20 -5.05
CA SER A 66 -7.37 5.99 -5.49
C SER A 66 -7.99 6.20 -6.87
N ALA A 67 -8.01 5.14 -7.68
CA ALA A 67 -8.67 5.11 -8.98
C ALA A 67 -9.86 4.13 -9.03
N THR A 68 -9.97 3.23 -8.04
CA THR A 68 -11.05 2.25 -7.99
C THR A 68 -12.18 2.74 -7.06
N PRO A 69 -13.45 2.75 -7.52
CA PRO A 69 -14.58 3.20 -6.71
C PRO A 69 -14.67 2.51 -5.34
N ALA A 70 -14.47 1.20 -5.30
CA ALA A 70 -14.49 0.42 -4.06
C ALA A 70 -13.49 0.94 -3.00
N ARG A 71 -12.29 1.37 -3.42
CA ARG A 71 -11.29 1.93 -2.51
C ARG A 71 -11.63 3.35 -2.09
N ILE A 72 -12.26 4.14 -2.96
CA ILE A 72 -12.74 5.48 -2.59
C ILE A 72 -13.76 5.37 -1.46
N HIS A 73 -14.75 4.49 -1.60
CA HIS A 73 -15.73 4.23 -0.55
C HIS A 73 -15.10 3.64 0.72
N SER A 74 -14.18 2.68 0.58
CA SER A 74 -13.49 2.12 1.75
C SER A 74 -12.69 3.18 2.52
N ASN A 75 -12.02 4.09 1.80
CA ASN A 75 -11.22 5.15 2.41
C ASN A 75 -12.06 6.23 3.13
N THR A 76 -13.39 6.29 2.94
CA THR A 76 -14.24 7.25 3.67
C THR A 76 -14.70 6.72 5.03
N HIS A 77 -14.66 5.40 5.25
CA HIS A 77 -15.11 4.76 6.49
C HIS A 77 -14.01 4.78 7.55
N LEU A 78 -13.62 5.99 7.99
CA LEU A 78 -12.53 6.21 8.95
C LEU A 78 -13.00 6.69 10.32
N TYR A 79 -14.24 7.13 10.45
CA TYR A 79 -14.77 7.74 11.67
C TYR A 79 -15.48 6.74 12.60
N ASP A 80 -15.61 5.49 12.15
CA ASP A 80 -16.32 4.43 12.89
C ASP A 80 -15.48 3.82 14.02
N PHE A 81 -14.20 4.20 14.15
CA PHE A 81 -13.29 3.67 15.17
C PHE A 81 -12.25 4.72 15.60
N VAL A 82 -11.61 4.47 16.73
CA VAL A 82 -10.57 5.32 17.32
C VAL A 82 -9.40 4.42 17.70
N LEU A 83 -8.17 4.81 17.33
CA LEU A 83 -6.97 4.12 17.81
C LEU A 83 -6.65 4.59 19.22
N THR A 84 -6.27 3.64 20.08
CA THR A 84 -5.83 3.94 21.45
C THR A 84 -4.45 4.60 21.43
N GLU A 85 -4.04 5.19 22.56
CA GLU A 85 -2.71 5.82 22.66
C GLU A 85 -1.58 4.82 22.46
N GLU A 86 -1.75 3.57 22.91
CA GLU A 86 -0.78 2.49 22.73
C GLU A 86 -0.61 2.12 21.25
N ASP A 87 -1.71 2.02 20.51
CA ASP A 87 -1.68 1.70 19.07
C ASP A 87 -1.06 2.85 18.27
N MET A 88 -1.35 4.09 18.67
CA MET A 88 -0.72 5.28 18.10
C MET A 88 0.80 5.27 18.34
N ALA A 89 1.25 4.93 19.55
CA ALA A 89 2.67 4.83 19.88
C ALA A 89 3.36 3.68 19.13
N ALA A 90 2.69 2.54 18.96
CA ALA A 90 3.20 1.42 18.19
C ALA A 90 3.39 1.78 16.70
N LEU A 91 2.47 2.57 16.13
CA LEU A 91 2.59 3.09 14.77
C LEU A 91 3.73 4.11 14.63
N ASP A 92 3.89 4.99 15.60
CA ASP A 92 4.99 5.97 15.61
C ASP A 92 6.36 5.28 15.66
N ALA A 93 6.47 4.17 16.40
CA ALA A 93 7.69 3.38 16.51
C ALA A 93 8.12 2.68 15.19
N LEU A 94 7.25 2.65 14.17
CA LEU A 94 7.58 2.10 12.85
C LEU A 94 8.39 3.07 11.98
N ASP A 95 8.55 4.34 12.39
CA ASP A 95 9.36 5.30 11.64
C ASP A 95 10.84 4.89 11.61
N ARG A 96 11.43 4.94 10.42
CA ARG A 96 12.83 4.59 10.15
C ARG A 96 13.65 5.81 9.71
N GLY A 97 13.09 7.01 9.77
CA GLY A 97 13.75 8.22 9.32
C GLY A 97 14.13 8.15 7.83
N LYS A 98 15.39 8.49 7.50
CA LYS A 98 15.88 8.55 6.11
C LYS A 98 15.77 7.20 5.38
N ASP A 99 16.01 6.08 6.07
CA ASP A 99 15.95 4.74 5.48
C ASP A 99 14.51 4.31 5.14
N GLY A 100 13.51 4.99 5.71
CA GLY A 100 12.10 4.79 5.43
C GLY A 100 11.56 5.62 4.26
N ALA A 101 12.35 6.57 3.74
CA ALA A 101 11.91 7.46 2.66
C ALA A 101 11.73 6.68 1.35
N ILE A 102 10.54 6.79 0.77
CA ILE A 102 10.16 6.10 -0.48
C ILE A 102 10.26 7.01 -1.71
N SER A 103 10.54 8.30 -1.50
CA SER A 103 10.63 9.32 -2.53
C SER A 103 11.97 10.04 -2.45
N TRP A 104 12.30 10.72 -3.54
CA TRP A 104 13.46 11.60 -3.59
C TRP A 104 13.36 12.71 -2.52
N ASN A 105 14.50 13.01 -1.88
CA ASN A 105 14.64 14.02 -0.85
C ASN A 105 15.45 15.22 -1.40
N PRO A 106 14.88 16.44 -1.47
CA PRO A 106 15.58 17.61 -2.00
C PRO A 106 16.80 18.05 -1.21
N VAL A 107 16.95 17.59 0.04
CA VAL A 107 18.13 17.89 0.87
C VAL A 107 19.35 17.07 0.44
N ASP A 108 19.12 15.92 -0.19
CA ASP A 108 20.17 15.05 -0.71
C ASP A 108 20.40 15.29 -2.23
N ALA A 109 19.90 16.41 -2.74
CA ALA A 109 20.09 16.85 -4.12
C ALA A 109 21.29 17.78 -4.22
N ASP A 110 22.37 17.30 -4.85
CA ASP A 110 23.51 18.12 -5.24
C ASP A 110 23.13 19.20 -6.27
#